data_AF-A0AAJ1K8A7-F1
#
_entry.id   AF-A0AAJ1K8A7-F1
#
_cell.length_a   1.000
_cell.length_b   1.000
_cell.length_c   1.000
_cell.angle_alpha   90.00
_cell.angle_beta   90.00
_cell.angle_gamma   90.00
#
_symmetry.space_group_name_H-M   'P 1'
#
loop_
_entity.id
_entity.type
_entity.pdbx_description
1 polymer ?
#
loop_
_entity_poly.entity_id
_entity_poly.type
_entity_poly.pdbx_seq_one_letter_code
_entity_poly.pdbx_strand_id
1 'polypeptide(L)'
;MRGGMGNMNNMMKQMQKMQKEMAKAQEELGEKTVEGTAGGGMITVIANGHKQILEVKVKEEVVDPEDIEMLQDLVLAATNDALKKADELSNSTMGKFTKGLNLPGGMF
;
A
#
# COMPACT_ATOMS: atom_id res chain seq x y z
N MET A 1 36.57 -22.98 -18.87
CA MET A 1 35.41 -22.48 -18.10
C MET A 1 35.67 -21.07 -17.55
N ARG A 2 35.69 -20.02 -18.39
CA ARG A 2 36.02 -18.62 -17.98
C ARG A 2 34.90 -17.59 -18.27
N GLY A 3 33.78 -18.02 -18.85
CA GLY A 3 32.63 -17.16 -19.17
C GLY A 3 31.58 -17.03 -18.06
N GLY A 4 31.58 -17.90 -17.05
CA GLY A 4 30.55 -17.90 -15.98
C GLY A 4 30.77 -16.88 -14.86
N MET A 5 32.03 -16.49 -14.59
CA MET A 5 32.37 -15.66 -13.43
C MET A 5 32.04 -14.16 -13.63
N GLY A 6 32.17 -13.66 -14.86
CA GLY A 6 31.78 -12.28 -15.21
C GLY A 6 30.27 -12.06 -15.19
N ASN A 7 29.50 -13.09 -15.57
CA ASN A 7 28.04 -13.05 -15.53
C ASN A 7 27.52 -13.04 -14.08
N MET A 8 28.16 -13.81 -13.19
CA MET A 8 27.82 -13.85 -11.77
C MET A 8 28.11 -12.53 -11.04
N ASN A 9 29.20 -11.84 -11.36
CA ASN A 9 29.51 -10.53 -10.75
C ASN A 9 28.49 -9.44 -11.15
N ASN A 10 28.04 -9.43 -12.40
CA ASN A 10 27.02 -8.49 -12.86
C ASN A 10 25.65 -8.80 -12.23
N MET A 11 25.31 -10.08 -12.09
CA MET A 11 24.09 -10.52 -11.40
C MET A 11 24.09 -10.07 -9.93
N MET A 12 25.19 -10.23 -9.19
CA MET A 12 25.31 -9.78 -7.80
C MET A 12 25.13 -8.27 -7.66
N LYS A 13 25.70 -7.47 -8.57
CA LYS A 13 25.52 -6.01 -8.58
C LYS A 13 24.07 -5.60 -8.86
N GLN A 14 23.38 -6.28 -9.77
CA GLN A 14 21.96 -6.03 -10.05
C GLN A 14 21.09 -6.38 -8.83
N MET A 15 21.37 -7.50 -8.16
CA MET A 15 20.67 -7.90 -6.95
C MET A 15 20.88 -6.90 -5.80
N GLN A 16 22.12 -6.43 -5.59
CA GLN A 16 22.42 -5.39 -4.59
C GLN A 16 21.68 -4.08 -4.88
N LYS A 17 21.65 -3.65 -6.14
CA LYS A 17 20.90 -2.45 -6.55
C LYS A 17 19.41 -2.61 -6.24
N MET A 18 18.83 -3.74 -6.62
CA MET A 18 17.43 -4.06 -6.36
C MET A 18 17.10 -4.10 -4.88
N GLN A 19 17.96 -4.71 -4.05
CA GLN A 19 17.77 -4.75 -2.60
C GLN A 19 17.69 -3.33 -2.03
N LYS A 20 18.56 -2.42 -2.48
CA LYS A 20 18.54 -1.02 -2.06
C LYS A 20 17.29 -0.27 -2.54
N GLU A 21 16.90 -0.47 -3.80
CA GLU A 21 15.70 0.17 -4.35
C GLU A 21 14.41 -0.34 -3.71
N MET A 22 14.34 -1.64 -3.38
CA MET A 22 13.21 -2.25 -2.67
C MET A 22 13.13 -1.71 -1.23
N ALA A 23 14.25 -1.59 -0.52
CA ALA A 23 14.28 -1.00 0.81
C ALA A 23 13.77 0.46 0.79
N LYS A 24 14.23 1.26 -0.18
CA LYS A 24 13.73 2.62 -0.36
C LYS A 24 12.24 2.66 -0.69
N ALA A 25 11.77 1.76 -1.56
CA ALA A 25 10.35 1.69 -1.89
C ALA A 25 9.50 1.29 -0.68
N GLN A 26 10.01 0.44 0.22
CA GLN A 26 9.34 0.08 1.47
C GLN A 26 9.22 1.29 2.39
N GLU A 27 10.27 2.10 2.52
CA GLU A 27 10.26 3.36 3.27
C GLU A 27 9.23 4.34 2.68
N GLU A 28 9.26 4.57 1.37
CA GLU A 28 8.30 5.46 0.69
C GLU A 28 6.83 5.02 0.85
N LEU A 29 6.55 3.72 0.96
CA LEU A 29 5.19 3.24 1.23
C LEU A 29 4.69 3.62 2.62
N GLY A 30 5.58 3.73 3.61
CA GLY A 30 5.21 4.17 4.96
C GLY A 30 4.82 5.65 5.00
N GLU A 31 5.37 6.46 4.10
CA GLU A 31 5.11 7.91 4.03
C GLU A 31 3.93 8.28 3.12
N LYS A 32 3.70 7.52 2.05
CA LYS A 32 2.62 7.80 1.10
C LYS A 32 1.27 7.44 1.69
N THR A 33 0.33 8.38 1.59
CA THR A 33 -1.03 8.22 2.09
C THR A 33 -2.04 7.97 0.98
N VAL A 34 -3.14 7.32 1.34
CA VAL A 34 -4.34 7.13 0.54
C VAL A 34 -5.55 7.49 1.38
N GLU A 35 -6.62 7.93 0.72
CA GLU A 35 -7.87 8.32 1.38
C GLU A 35 -9.00 7.38 0.96
N GLY A 36 -9.63 6.75 1.93
CA GLY A 36 -10.90 6.04 1.77
C GLY A 36 -12.07 6.89 2.26
N THR A 37 -13.22 6.80 1.60
CA THR A 37 -14.39 7.64 1.95
C THR A 37 -15.69 6.85 1.92
N ALA A 38 -16.66 7.26 2.74
CA ALA A 38 -18.03 6.75 2.71
C ALA A 38 -19.07 7.87 2.91
N GLY A 39 -20.32 7.58 2.52
CA GLY A 39 -21.44 8.51 2.71
C GLY A 39 -21.24 9.84 1.98
N GLY A 40 -20.70 9.84 0.76
CA GLY A 40 -20.43 11.09 0.04
C GLY A 40 -19.33 11.96 0.68
N GLY A 41 -18.41 11.35 1.43
CA GLY A 41 -17.32 12.04 2.12
C GLY A 41 -17.71 12.56 3.51
N MET A 42 -18.73 11.96 4.13
CA MET A 42 -19.08 12.19 5.54
C MET A 42 -18.11 11.50 6.50
N ILE A 43 -17.56 10.34 6.08
CA ILE A 43 -16.40 9.70 6.73
C ILE A 43 -15.24 9.69 5.74
N THR A 44 -14.07 10.10 6.20
CA THR A 44 -12.79 9.93 5.49
C THR A 44 -11.80 9.21 6.39
N VAL A 45 -11.17 8.15 5.89
CA VAL A 45 -10.11 7.41 6.57
C VAL A 45 -8.83 7.55 5.76
N ILE A 46 -7.76 8.01 6.40
CA ILE A 46 -6.43 8.13 5.79
C ILE A 46 -5.57 6.96 6.25
N ALA A 47 -5.01 6.22 5.31
CA ALA A 47 -4.08 5.13 5.56
C ALA A 47 -2.77 5.34 4.80
N ASN A 48 -1.66 4.74 5.24
CA ASN A 48 -0.44 4.66 4.44
C ASN A 48 -0.36 3.36 3.62
N GLY A 49 0.67 3.25 2.77
CA GLY A 49 0.97 2.05 1.99
C GLY A 49 1.33 0.80 2.82
N HIS A 50 1.54 0.94 4.13
CA HIS A 50 1.68 -0.17 5.08
C HIS A 50 0.36 -0.56 5.76
N LYS A 51 -0.76 0.00 5.31
CA LYS A 51 -2.11 -0.19 5.89
C LYS A 51 -2.24 0.30 7.33
N GLN A 52 -1.38 1.23 7.76
CA GLN A 52 -1.58 1.90 9.03
C GLN A 52 -2.61 3.01 8.84
N ILE A 53 -3.67 3.00 9.64
CA ILE A 53 -4.63 4.11 9.68
C ILE A 53 -3.98 5.27 10.44
N LEU A 54 -3.89 6.42 9.78
CA LEU A 54 -3.24 7.62 10.29
C LEU A 54 -4.26 8.65 10.80
N GLU A 55 -5.42 8.73 10.17
CA GLU A 55 -6.44 9.72 10.51
C GLU A 55 -7.84 9.19 10.18
N VAL A 56 -8.82 9.58 10.99
CA VAL A 56 -10.25 9.36 10.73
C VAL A 56 -10.96 10.69 10.91
N LYS A 57 -11.65 11.16 9.87
CA LYS A 57 -12.46 12.37 9.88
C LYS A 57 -13.93 11.98 9.80
N VAL A 58 -14.73 12.56 10.69
CA VAL A 58 -16.16 12.34 10.80
C VAL A 58 -16.82 13.70 10.78
N LYS A 59 -17.75 13.93 9.85
CA LYS A 59 -18.55 15.15 9.87
C LYS A 59 -19.71 15.02 10.87
N GLU A 60 -20.15 16.14 11.43
CA GLU A 60 -21.18 16.16 12.47
C GLU A 60 -22.53 15.61 11.98
N GLU A 61 -22.83 15.73 10.69
CA GLU A 61 -24.11 15.30 10.11
C GLU A 61 -24.36 13.79 10.18
N VAL A 62 -23.32 12.98 10.43
CA VAL A 62 -23.43 11.51 10.61
C VAL A 62 -23.31 11.06 12.06
N VAL A 63 -23.25 12.00 13.00
CA VAL A 63 -23.16 11.69 14.44
C VAL A 63 -24.53 11.85 15.07
N ASP A 64 -25.38 10.85 14.85
CA ASP A 64 -26.71 10.78 15.48
C ASP A 64 -26.71 9.69 16.57
N PRO A 65 -26.93 10.04 17.86
CA PRO A 65 -27.01 9.05 18.93
C PRO A 65 -28.20 8.08 18.79
N GLU A 66 -29.22 8.41 18.01
CA GLU A 66 -30.36 7.54 17.73
C GLU A 66 -30.09 6.58 16.56
N ASP A 67 -29.06 6.85 15.74
CA ASP A 67 -28.67 6.03 14.58
C ASP A 67 -27.15 5.77 14.53
N ILE A 68 -26.67 5.09 15.58
CA ILE A 68 -25.27 4.67 15.67
C ILE A 68 -24.91 3.60 14.63
N GLU A 69 -25.88 2.80 14.17
CA GLU A 69 -25.67 1.76 13.18
C GLU A 69 -25.20 2.36 11.84
N MET A 70 -25.81 3.46 11.39
CA MET A 70 -25.36 4.16 10.19
C MET A 70 -23.90 4.61 10.31
N LEU A 71 -23.51 5.20 11.45
CA LEU A 71 -22.13 5.66 11.65
C LEU A 71 -21.14 4.50 11.59
N GLN A 72 -21.47 3.35 12.18
CA GLN A 72 -20.64 2.15 12.14
C GLN A 72 -20.47 1.64 10.70
N ASP A 73 -21.54 1.58 9.92
CA ASP A 73 -21.52 1.14 8.52
C ASP A 73 -20.65 2.06 7.66
N LEU A 74 -20.75 3.38 7.85
CA LEU A 74 -19.94 4.35 7.12
C LEU A 74 -18.45 4.25 7.47
N VAL A 75 -18.11 4.07 8.75
CA VAL A 75 -16.73 3.85 9.18
C VAL A 75 -16.16 2.56 8.60
N LEU A 76 -16.94 1.47 8.61
CA LEU A 76 -16.55 0.20 8.02
C LEU A 76 -16.29 0.35 6.51
N ALA A 77 -17.19 1.01 5.79
CA ALA A 77 -17.05 1.24 4.36
C ALA A 77 -15.81 2.09 4.03
N ALA A 78 -15.62 3.21 4.70
CA ALA A 78 -14.48 4.11 4.46
C ALA A 78 -13.14 3.45 4.80
N THR A 79 -13.08 2.66 5.88
CA THR A 79 -11.87 1.94 6.29
C THR A 79 -11.49 0.89 5.25
N ASN A 80 -12.46 0.09 4.79
CA ASN A 80 -12.19 -0.93 3.77
C ASN A 80 -11.78 -0.30 2.43
N ASP A 81 -12.35 0.84 2.05
CA ASP A 81 -11.92 1.59 0.86
C ASP A 81 -10.47 2.08 0.99
N ALA A 82 -10.08 2.63 2.16
CA ALA A 82 -8.72 3.05 2.43
C ALA A 82 -7.73 1.87 2.36
N LEU A 83 -8.06 0.73 2.96
CA LEU A 83 -7.23 -0.47 2.95
C LEU A 83 -7.06 -1.04 1.54
N LYS A 84 -8.12 -1.05 0.73
CA LYS A 84 -8.05 -1.48 -0.67
C LYS A 84 -7.13 -0.57 -1.48
N LYS A 85 -7.22 0.74 -1.30
CA LYS A 85 -6.32 1.71 -1.96
C LYS A 85 -4.88 1.56 -1.48
N ALA A 86 -4.65 1.23 -0.21
CA ALA A 86 -3.32 0.96 0.32
C ALA A 86 -2.71 -0.31 -0.29
N ASP A 87 -3.52 -1.35 -0.50
CA ASP A 87 -3.12 -2.55 -1.25
C ASP A 87 -2.73 -2.21 -2.69
N GLU A 88 -3.54 -1.42 -3.38
CA GLU A 88 -3.25 -0.98 -4.76
C GLU A 88 -1.96 -0.15 -4.83
N LEU A 89 -1.74 0.75 -3.87
CA LEU A 89 -0.50 1.53 -3.75
C LEU A 89 0.72 0.62 -3.52
N SER A 90 0.63 -0.32 -2.59
CA SER A 90 1.70 -1.28 -2.29
C SER A 90 2.02 -2.16 -3.50
N ASN A 91 1.00 -2.75 -4.11
CA ASN A 91 1.13 -3.61 -5.30
C ASN A 91 1.70 -2.86 -6.50
N SER A 92 1.28 -1.61 -6.74
CA SER A 92 1.81 -0.80 -7.84
C SER A 92 3.27 -0.40 -7.61
N THR A 93 3.68 -0.21 -6.35
CA THR A 93 5.06 0.15 -5.99
C THR A 93 5.97 -1.07 -6.02
N MET A 94 5.60 -2.15 -5.34
CA MET A 94 6.40 -3.37 -5.25
C MET A 94 6.37 -4.21 -6.52
N GLY A 95 5.24 -4.18 -7.25
CA GLY A 95 5.08 -4.89 -8.52
C GLY A 95 6.04 -4.45 -9.62
N LYS A 96 6.66 -3.25 -9.50
CA LYS A 96 7.72 -2.79 -10.40
C LYS A 96 9.00 -3.64 -10.27
N PHE A 97 9.29 -4.14 -9.07
CA PHE A 97 10.47 -4.96 -8.81
C PHE A 97 10.26 -6.43 -9.22
N THR A 98 9.05 -6.96 -9.01
CA THR A 98 8.72 -8.36 -9.37
C THR A 98 8.60 -8.54 -10.89
N LYS A 99 8.06 -7.55 -11.62
CA LYS A 99 8.01 -7.56 -13.09
C LYS A 99 9.39 -7.50 -13.75
N GLY A 100 10.38 -6.87 -13.10
CA GLY A 100 11.75 -6.78 -13.60
C GLY A 100 12.58 -8.06 -13.48
N LEU A 101 12.10 -9.04 -12.70
CA LEU A 101 12.87 -10.24 -12.36
C LEU A 101 12.46 -11.51 -13.11
N ASN A 102 11.39 -11.47 -13.92
CA ASN A 102 10.81 -12.67 -14.53
C ASN A 102 10.65 -13.85 -13.53
N LEU A 103 10.45 -13.52 -12.25
CA LEU A 103 10.20 -14.52 -11.22
C LEU A 103 8.74 -14.98 -11.41
N PRO A 104 8.50 -16.30 -11.49
CA PRO A 104 7.14 -16.81 -11.62
C PRO A 104 6.29 -16.25 -10.48
N GLY A 105 5.24 -15.52 -10.84
CA GLY A 105 4.38 -14.80 -9.90
C GLY A 105 3.67 -15.79 -9.00
N GLY A 106 4.15 -15.93 -7.77
CA GLY A 106 3.56 -16.87 -6.80
C GLY A 106 4.14 -16.79 -5.40
N MET A 107 4.67 -15.63 -4.99
CA MET A 107 5.23 -15.50 -3.64
C MET A 107 5.02 -14.11 -3.04
N PHE A 108 3.80 -13.58 -3.18
CA PHE A 108 3.20 -12.56 -2.32
C PHE A 108 1.69 -12.76 -2.34
#